data_AF-A0A2V7PR93-F1
#
_entry.id   AF-A0A2V7PR93-F1
#
_cell.length_a   1.000
_cell.length_b   1.000
_cell.length_c   1.000
_cell.angle_alpha   90.00
_cell.angle_beta   90.00
_cell.angle_gamma   90.00
#
_symmetry.space_group_name_H-M   'P 1'
#
loop_
_entity.id
_entity.type
_entity.pdbx_description
1 polymer ?
#
loop_
_entity_poly.entity_id
_entity_poly.type
_entity_poly.pdbx_seq_one_letter_code
_entity_poly.pdbx_strand_id
1 'polypeptide(L)'
;MGDEPPERPVALAATDRPLPVRIAAIEDERAPEGMACIGSFLGPRLVARCVLPPDAAAFLLDRGLFAQPVRLALAAREESPGLQCQLFALVELPDDFFGGDDEEEEAPWAESVPGAAYDRAIEEPRADSAGSDDDAGEEDRQAAVFLGQIIRFQKDRKHPKDLGLETMDVLRTIVQGEVSEVVDRVLEDLLGGAGPQ
;
A
#
# COMPACT_ATOMS: atom_id res chain seq x y z
N MET A 1 -4.09 36.00 -2.10
CA MET A 1 -2.82 35.28 -2.34
C MET A 1 -2.90 34.09 -1.43
N GLY A 2 -3.26 32.92 -1.99
CA GLY A 2 -3.49 31.71 -1.20
C GLY A 2 -2.16 31.28 -0.57
N ASP A 3 -2.17 31.12 0.75
CA ASP A 3 -1.07 30.53 1.49
C ASP A 3 -1.18 29.02 1.26
N GLU A 4 -0.55 28.55 0.18
CA GLU A 4 -0.46 27.11 -0.09
C GLU A 4 0.41 26.52 1.03
N PRO A 5 -0.11 25.57 1.82
CA PRO A 5 0.61 25.06 2.97
C PRO A 5 1.95 24.48 2.49
N PRO A 6 3.06 24.71 3.22
CA PRO A 6 4.36 24.22 2.80
C PRO A 6 4.31 22.70 2.63
N GLU A 7 4.72 22.21 1.45
CA GLU A 7 4.84 20.77 1.19
C GLU A 7 5.71 20.15 2.27
N ARG A 8 5.11 19.26 3.07
CA ARG A 8 5.86 18.55 4.12
C ARG A 8 6.63 17.42 3.47
N PRO A 9 7.93 17.28 3.76
CA PRO A 9 8.74 16.23 3.15
C PRO A 9 8.23 14.84 3.52
N VAL A 10 8.21 13.94 2.54
CA VAL A 10 7.93 12.52 2.71
C VAL A 10 9.24 11.75 2.51
N ALA A 11 9.55 10.82 3.40
CA ALA A 11 10.63 9.87 3.21
C ALA A 11 10.07 8.50 2.83
N LEU A 12 10.79 7.80 1.95
CA LEU A 12 10.45 6.46 1.48
C LEU A 12 11.57 5.50 1.87
N ALA A 13 11.20 4.33 2.39
CA ALA A 13 12.11 3.20 2.56
C ALA A 13 11.47 1.94 1.98
N ALA A 14 12.27 1.04 1.42
CA ALA A 14 11.80 -0.25 0.93
C ALA A 14 12.75 -1.36 1.36
N THR A 15 12.24 -2.60 1.44
CA THR A 15 13.07 -3.76 1.75
C THR A 15 13.99 -4.11 0.58
N ASP A 16 15.23 -4.48 0.90
CA ASP A 16 16.24 -4.93 -0.07
C ASP A 16 15.85 -6.28 -0.70
N ARG A 17 15.06 -7.08 0.01
CA ARG A 17 14.57 -8.38 -0.41
C ARG A 17 13.05 -8.52 -0.24
N PRO A 18 12.38 -9.32 -1.09
CA PRO A 18 10.99 -9.70 -0.88
C PRO A 18 10.81 -10.55 0.38
N LEU A 19 9.65 -10.41 1.04
CA LEU A 19 9.31 -11.05 2.31
C LEU A 19 7.99 -11.85 2.18
N PRO A 20 7.87 -13.01 2.83
CA PRO A 20 6.64 -13.81 2.82
C PRO A 20 5.58 -13.17 3.72
N VAL A 21 4.86 -12.18 3.17
CA VAL A 21 3.74 -11.52 3.85
C VAL A 21 2.49 -12.35 3.63
N ARG A 22 1.74 -12.61 4.71
CA ARG A 22 0.42 -13.23 4.63
C ARG A 22 -0.64 -12.21 5.03
N ILE A 23 -1.74 -12.14 4.30
CA ILE A 23 -2.92 -11.38 4.70
C ILE A 23 -4.03 -12.32 5.18
N ALA A 24 -4.88 -11.84 6.10
CA ALA A 24 -6.09 -12.54 6.51
C ALA A 24 -7.11 -11.56 7.10
N ALA A 25 -8.40 -11.90 7.01
CA ALA A 25 -9.42 -11.22 7.78
C ALA A 25 -9.19 -11.38 9.28
N ILE A 26 -9.40 -10.32 10.04
CA ILE A 26 -9.32 -10.29 11.50
C ILE A 26 -10.53 -9.57 12.08
N GLU A 27 -10.91 -9.94 13.30
CA GLU A 27 -11.89 -9.18 14.08
C GLU A 27 -11.18 -8.01 14.78
N ASP A 28 -11.69 -6.80 14.62
CA ASP A 28 -11.17 -5.60 15.29
C ASP A 28 -12.34 -4.69 15.66
N GLU A 29 -12.55 -4.46 16.96
CA GLU A 29 -13.65 -3.64 17.48
C GLU A 29 -13.57 -2.17 17.04
N ARG A 30 -12.40 -1.72 16.55
CA ARG A 30 -12.20 -0.36 16.04
C ARG A 30 -12.64 -0.23 14.58
N ALA A 31 -12.89 -1.34 13.90
CA ALA A 31 -13.43 -1.30 12.54
C ALA A 31 -14.87 -0.73 12.60
N PRO A 32 -15.20 0.29 11.78
CA PRO A 32 -16.56 0.79 11.70
C PRO A 32 -17.54 -0.31 11.27
N GLU A 33 -18.80 -0.16 11.67
CA GLU A 33 -19.86 -1.09 11.28
C GLU A 33 -19.97 -1.21 9.75
N GLY A 34 -20.08 -2.43 9.24
CA GLY A 34 -20.15 -2.72 7.80
C GLY A 34 -18.80 -2.70 7.07
N MET A 35 -17.68 -2.47 7.76
CA MET A 35 -16.34 -2.55 7.18
C MET A 35 -15.64 -3.86 7.55
N ALA A 36 -14.72 -4.31 6.70
CA ALA A 36 -13.86 -5.45 6.96
C ALA A 36 -12.48 -5.00 7.42
N CYS A 37 -11.85 -5.76 8.33
CA CYS A 37 -10.48 -5.53 8.75
C CYS A 37 -9.58 -6.67 8.25
N ILE A 38 -8.50 -6.30 7.55
CA ILE A 38 -7.44 -7.23 7.13
C ILE A 38 -6.20 -7.00 7.98
N GLY A 39 -5.66 -8.08 8.53
CA GLY A 39 -4.35 -8.13 9.15
C GLY A 39 -3.28 -8.57 8.16
N SER A 40 -2.14 -7.91 8.18
CA SER A 40 -0.93 -8.27 7.43
C SER A 40 0.10 -8.87 8.37
N PHE A 41 0.65 -10.04 8.04
CA PHE A 41 1.48 -10.83 8.92
C PHE A 41 2.84 -11.15 8.31
N LEU A 42 3.89 -11.08 9.13
CA LEU A 42 5.21 -11.65 8.85
C LEU A 42 5.43 -12.85 9.78
N GLY A 43 5.32 -14.06 9.23
CA GLY A 43 5.26 -15.29 10.02
C GLY A 43 4.03 -15.31 10.94
N PRO A 44 4.18 -15.58 12.26
CA PRO A 44 3.06 -15.55 13.21
C PRO A 44 2.67 -14.14 13.66
N ARG A 45 3.47 -13.12 13.34
CA ARG A 45 3.32 -11.78 13.90
C ARG A 45 2.50 -10.88 12.99
N LEU A 46 1.52 -10.20 13.57
CA LEU A 46 0.76 -9.14 12.93
C LEU A 46 1.62 -7.87 12.86
N VAL A 47 1.75 -7.27 11.67
CA VAL A 47 2.63 -6.12 11.43
C VAL A 47 1.89 -4.85 11.01
N ALA A 48 0.71 -5.02 10.44
CA ALA A 48 -0.16 -3.92 10.06
C ALA A 48 -1.62 -4.40 9.95
N ARG A 49 -2.54 -3.45 10.03
CA ARG A 49 -3.98 -3.67 9.89
C ARG A 49 -4.52 -2.59 8.97
N CYS A 50 -5.42 -2.96 8.07
CA CYS A 50 -6.16 -2.02 7.26
C CYS A 50 -7.66 -2.31 7.34
N VAL A 51 -8.45 -1.25 7.29
CA VAL A 51 -9.91 -1.32 7.26
C VAL A 51 -10.36 -0.85 5.89
N LEU A 52 -11.20 -1.64 5.25
CA LEU A 52 -11.64 -1.42 3.87
C LEU A 52 -13.07 -1.96 3.68
N PRO A 53 -13.76 -1.52 2.62
CA PRO A 53 -15.05 -2.09 2.25
C PRO A 53 -14.98 -3.62 2.07
N PRO A 54 -16.04 -4.37 2.40
CA PRO A 54 -16.04 -5.84 2.31
C PRO A 54 -15.64 -6.37 0.93
N ASP A 55 -16.10 -5.75 -0.15
CA ASP A 55 -15.78 -6.19 -1.52
C ASP A 55 -14.29 -6.02 -1.84
N ALA A 56 -13.69 -4.91 -1.41
CA ALA A 56 -12.25 -4.69 -1.53
C ALA A 56 -11.44 -5.69 -0.69
N ALA A 57 -11.98 -6.11 0.45
CA ALA A 57 -11.32 -7.07 1.33
C ALA A 57 -11.34 -8.47 0.74
N ALA A 58 -12.50 -8.91 0.25
CA ALA A 58 -12.64 -10.17 -0.47
C ALA A 58 -11.71 -10.21 -1.69
N PHE A 59 -11.68 -9.13 -2.47
CA PHE A 59 -10.79 -9.00 -3.62
C PHE A 59 -9.31 -9.22 -3.28
N LEU A 60 -8.79 -8.60 -2.20
CA LEU A 60 -7.40 -8.79 -1.80
C LEU A 60 -7.12 -10.22 -1.35
N LEU A 61 -8.06 -10.86 -0.65
CA LEU A 61 -7.91 -12.22 -0.13
C LEU A 61 -7.96 -13.28 -1.24
N ASP A 62 -8.79 -13.07 -2.26
CA ASP A 62 -9.08 -14.07 -3.28
C ASP A 62 -8.08 -14.05 -4.45
N ARG A 63 -7.50 -12.88 -4.80
CA ARG A 63 -6.60 -12.74 -5.97
C ARG A 63 -5.21 -13.34 -5.80
N GLY A 64 -4.84 -13.82 -4.61
CA GLY A 64 -3.55 -14.45 -4.38
C GLY A 64 -2.33 -13.53 -4.58
N LEU A 65 -2.50 -12.21 -4.45
CA LEU A 65 -1.43 -11.19 -4.64
C LEU A 65 -0.23 -11.38 -3.70
N PHE A 66 -0.42 -12.14 -2.62
CA PHE A 66 0.56 -12.44 -1.58
C PHE A 66 1.03 -13.91 -1.61
N ALA A 67 0.75 -14.64 -2.70
CA ALA A 67 1.18 -16.03 -2.85
C ALA A 67 2.71 -16.16 -3.00
N GLN A 68 3.35 -15.14 -3.59
CA GLN A 68 4.80 -15.02 -3.65
C GLN A 68 5.29 -13.97 -2.64
N PRO A 69 6.55 -14.05 -2.16
CA PRO A 69 7.14 -13.01 -1.33
C PRO A 69 7.12 -11.64 -2.01
N VAL A 70 6.74 -10.60 -1.26
CA VAL A 70 6.56 -9.21 -1.77
C VAL A 70 7.54 -8.26 -1.10
N ARG A 71 7.93 -7.17 -1.79
CA ARG A 71 8.71 -6.11 -1.15
C ARG A 71 7.80 -5.25 -0.28
N LEU A 72 8.30 -4.81 0.86
CA LEU A 72 7.59 -3.85 1.69
C LEU A 72 8.16 -2.46 1.46
N ALA A 73 7.28 -1.46 1.37
CA ALA A 73 7.63 -0.06 1.30
C ALA A 73 6.95 0.71 2.45
N LEU A 74 7.64 1.70 2.99
CA LEU A 74 7.15 2.57 4.04
C LEU A 74 7.28 4.02 3.59
N ALA A 75 6.17 4.73 3.55
CA ALA A 75 6.14 6.17 3.36
C ALA A 75 5.92 6.85 4.70
N ALA A 76 6.79 7.77 5.09
CA ALA A 76 6.71 8.44 6.37
C ALA A 76 6.75 9.96 6.24
N ARG A 77 5.92 10.61 7.05
CA ARG A 77 5.86 12.07 7.16
C ARG A 77 5.88 12.48 8.63
N GLU A 78 6.50 13.62 8.90
CA GLU A 78 6.50 14.20 10.23
C GLU A 78 5.19 14.94 10.49
N GLU A 79 4.43 14.44 11.45
CA GLU A 79 3.11 14.95 11.81
C GLU A 79 2.78 14.57 13.26
N SER A 80 2.27 15.53 14.04
CA SER A 80 1.87 15.30 15.43
C SER A 80 1.00 14.03 15.55
N PRO A 81 1.30 13.09 16.47
CA PRO A 81 2.21 13.21 17.63
C PRO A 81 3.67 12.74 17.39
N GLY A 82 4.09 12.54 16.15
CA GLY A 82 5.46 12.12 15.81
C GLY A 82 5.64 11.85 14.33
N LEU A 83 5.86 10.58 13.97
CA LEU A 83 5.99 10.14 12.61
C LEU A 83 4.77 9.31 12.22
N GLN A 84 4.09 9.72 11.15
CA GLN A 84 3.01 8.96 10.55
C GLN A 84 3.55 8.20 9.35
N CYS A 85 3.47 6.87 9.43
CA CYS A 85 3.97 5.97 8.41
C CYS A 85 2.82 5.19 7.77
N GLN A 86 2.91 4.97 6.47
CA GLN A 86 2.01 4.12 5.70
C GLN A 86 2.82 2.96 5.14
N LEU A 87 2.43 1.73 5.49
CA LEU A 87 3.08 0.51 5.03
C LEU A 87 2.35 -0.01 3.80
N PHE A 88 3.12 -0.37 2.78
CA PHE A 88 2.66 -0.92 1.51
C PHE A 88 3.38 -2.22 1.19
N ALA A 89 2.69 -3.14 0.51
CA ALA A 89 3.30 -4.22 -0.23
C ALA A 89 3.37 -3.84 -1.71
N LEU A 90 4.54 -4.04 -2.32
CA LEU A 90 4.71 -3.92 -3.76
C LEU A 90 4.44 -5.30 -4.35
N VAL A 91 3.31 -5.44 -5.03
CA VAL A 91 2.83 -6.69 -5.62
C VAL A 91 2.88 -6.60 -7.14
N GLU A 92 3.20 -7.70 -7.79
CA GLU A 92 3.05 -7.84 -9.24
C GLU A 92 1.58 -8.09 -9.55
N LEU A 93 1.00 -7.29 -10.44
CA LEU A 93 -0.35 -7.49 -10.91
C LEU A 93 -0.35 -8.57 -12.00
N PRO A 94 -1.25 -9.56 -11.91
CA PRO A 94 -1.53 -10.48 -13.02
C PRO A 94 -1.87 -9.73 -14.32
N ASP A 95 -1.58 -10.32 -15.47
CA ASP A 95 -1.82 -9.72 -16.79
C ASP A 95 -3.29 -9.36 -17.02
N ASP A 96 -4.19 -10.16 -16.45
CA ASP A 96 -5.65 -10.00 -16.48
C ASP A 96 -6.20 -9.09 -15.39
N PHE A 97 -5.35 -8.44 -14.58
CA PHE A 97 -5.79 -7.67 -13.42
C PHE A 97 -6.75 -6.51 -13.78
N PHE A 98 -6.51 -5.88 -14.93
CA PHE A 98 -7.36 -4.85 -15.55
C PHE A 98 -8.22 -5.37 -16.70
N GLY A 99 -8.11 -6.65 -17.08
CA GLY A 99 -8.76 -7.23 -18.25
C GLY A 99 -10.19 -7.74 -18.00
N GLY A 100 -10.84 -7.29 -16.93
CA GLY A 100 -12.23 -7.65 -16.63
C GLY A 100 -13.20 -6.62 -17.20
N ASP A 101 -13.90 -6.99 -18.27
CA ASP A 101 -15.11 -6.36 -18.82
C ASP A 101 -15.10 -4.84 -19.09
N ASP A 102 -13.93 -4.22 -19.28
CA ASP A 102 -13.82 -3.09 -20.21
C ASP A 102 -13.52 -3.66 -21.60
N GLU A 103 -14.37 -4.57 -22.11
CA GLU A 103 -14.70 -4.39 -23.52
C GLU A 103 -15.20 -2.94 -23.58
N GLU A 104 -14.60 -2.12 -24.44
CA GLU A 104 -15.29 -0.92 -24.93
C GLU A 104 -16.56 -1.42 -25.63
N GLU A 105 -17.54 -1.95 -24.88
CA GLU A 105 -18.92 -2.06 -25.31
C GLU A 105 -19.22 -0.64 -25.73
N GLU A 106 -19.37 -0.43 -27.05
CA GLU A 106 -19.56 0.86 -27.70
C GLU A 106 -20.62 1.66 -26.94
N ALA A 107 -20.17 2.37 -25.92
CA ALA A 107 -21.11 2.88 -24.96
C ALA A 107 -21.83 4.02 -25.67
N PRO A 108 -23.15 4.16 -25.54
CA PRO A 108 -23.96 5.00 -26.43
C PRO A 108 -23.56 6.50 -26.44
N TRP A 109 -22.76 6.93 -25.48
CA TRP A 109 -22.15 8.26 -25.43
C TRP A 109 -20.94 8.44 -26.37
N ALA A 110 -20.27 7.36 -26.79
CA ALA A 110 -19.19 7.37 -27.77
C ALA A 110 -19.66 7.84 -29.15
N GLU A 111 -20.93 7.60 -29.51
CA GLU A 111 -21.53 8.14 -30.73
C GLU A 111 -21.87 9.64 -30.64
N SER A 112 -21.90 10.19 -29.42
CA SER A 112 -22.39 11.56 -29.16
C SER A 112 -21.28 12.61 -29.16
N VAL A 113 -20.00 12.22 -29.26
CA VAL A 113 -18.88 13.16 -29.38
C VAL A 113 -18.65 13.56 -30.85
N PRO A 114 -18.64 14.86 -31.18
CA PRO A 114 -18.33 15.33 -32.52
C PRO A 114 -16.88 14.97 -32.90
N GLY A 115 -16.69 13.95 -33.74
CA GLY A 115 -15.36 13.47 -34.15
C GLY A 115 -15.24 11.94 -34.28
N ALA A 116 -16.12 11.18 -33.64
CA ALA A 116 -16.06 9.70 -33.59
C ALA A 116 -16.00 9.02 -34.97
N ALA A 117 -16.61 9.61 -36.01
CA ALA A 117 -16.56 9.09 -37.37
C ALA A 117 -15.23 9.33 -38.09
N TYR A 118 -14.45 10.33 -37.68
CA TYR A 118 -13.13 10.62 -38.23
C TYR A 118 -12.05 9.73 -37.60
N ASP A 119 -12.13 9.51 -36.28
CA ASP A 119 -11.18 8.67 -35.55
C ASP A 119 -11.27 7.20 -36.01
N ARG A 120 -12.47 6.65 -36.18
CA ARG A 120 -12.67 5.30 -36.76
C ARG A 120 -12.09 5.13 -38.16
N ALA A 121 -12.02 6.20 -38.95
CA ALA A 121 -11.50 6.15 -40.31
C ALA A 121 -9.95 6.16 -40.37
N ILE A 122 -9.29 6.51 -39.26
CA ILE A 122 -7.84 6.50 -39.13
C ILE A 122 -7.34 5.12 -38.66
N GLU A 123 -8.18 4.34 -37.97
CA GLU A 123 -7.81 3.09 -37.30
C GLU A 123 -7.88 1.80 -38.16
N GLU A 124 -8.44 1.81 -39.37
CA GLU A 124 -8.37 0.65 -40.27
C GLU A 124 -7.17 0.72 -41.27
N PRO A 125 -6.51 -0.41 -41.58
CA PRO A 125 -5.08 -0.60 -41.34
C PRO A 125 -4.19 -0.25 -42.53
N ARG A 126 -3.03 0.38 -42.26
CA ARG A 126 -1.86 0.31 -43.15
C ARG A 126 -0.83 -0.64 -42.57
N ALA A 127 -0.77 -1.83 -43.16
CA ALA A 127 0.38 -2.69 -43.08
C ALA A 127 1.63 -1.96 -43.64
N ASP A 128 2.78 -2.29 -43.06
CA ASP A 128 4.14 -2.05 -43.56
C ASP A 128 4.82 -0.75 -43.12
N SER A 129 5.43 -0.78 -41.92
CA SER A 129 6.78 -0.20 -41.73
C SER A 129 7.51 -0.91 -40.60
N ALA A 130 8.56 -1.63 -41.01
CA ALA A 130 9.52 -2.28 -40.14
C ALA A 130 10.30 -1.27 -39.28
N GLY A 131 10.56 -1.66 -38.04
CA GLY A 131 11.59 -1.05 -37.19
C GLY A 131 11.06 -0.23 -36.02
N SER A 132 10.66 -0.92 -34.96
CA SER A 132 11.11 -0.54 -33.62
C SER A 132 11.48 -1.82 -32.90
N ASP A 133 12.67 -1.84 -32.31
CA ASP A 133 13.01 -2.77 -31.25
C ASP A 133 11.94 -2.62 -30.17
N ASP A 134 10.92 -3.47 -30.18
CA ASP A 134 10.16 -3.79 -28.99
C ASP A 134 11.10 -4.60 -28.07
N ASP A 135 12.06 -3.88 -27.48
CA ASP A 135 12.32 -4.06 -26.06
C ASP A 135 11.13 -3.40 -25.33
N ALA A 136 9.93 -3.95 -25.56
CA ALA A 136 8.85 -3.85 -24.61
C ALA A 136 9.32 -4.69 -23.43
N GLY A 137 10.28 -4.15 -22.67
CA GLY A 137 10.62 -4.65 -21.36
C GLY A 137 9.29 -4.82 -20.66
N GLU A 138 8.98 -6.05 -20.26
CA GLU A 138 7.85 -6.39 -19.41
C GLU A 138 7.73 -5.27 -18.38
N GLU A 139 6.81 -4.32 -18.58
CA GLU A 139 6.55 -3.29 -17.60
C GLU A 139 5.90 -4.07 -16.48
N ASP A 140 6.72 -4.59 -15.56
CA ASP A 140 6.29 -5.26 -14.34
C ASP A 140 5.21 -4.35 -13.75
N ARG A 141 3.93 -4.72 -13.92
CA ARG A 141 2.79 -3.93 -13.49
C ARG A 141 2.73 -4.00 -11.98
N GLN A 142 3.61 -3.27 -11.31
CA GLN A 142 3.74 -3.27 -9.88
C GLN A 142 2.71 -2.32 -9.27
N ALA A 143 1.92 -2.84 -8.33
CA ALA A 143 0.97 -2.05 -7.56
C ALA A 143 1.40 -1.97 -6.09
N ALA A 144 1.11 -0.83 -5.47
CA ALA A 144 1.28 -0.64 -4.04
C ALA A 144 -0.03 -0.96 -3.31
N VAL A 145 -0.10 -2.10 -2.63
CA VAL A 145 -1.22 -2.48 -1.77
C VAL A 145 -1.00 -1.91 -0.38
N PHE A 146 -1.92 -1.06 0.08
CA PHE A 146 -1.86 -0.48 1.42
C PHE A 146 -2.15 -1.52 2.50
N LEU A 147 -1.20 -1.71 3.43
CA LEU A 147 -1.29 -2.70 4.50
C LEU A 147 -1.74 -2.10 5.84
N GLY A 148 -1.48 -0.81 6.05
CA GLY A 148 -1.90 -0.12 7.26
C GLY A 148 -1.05 1.08 7.63
N GLN A 149 -1.49 1.76 8.69
CA GLN A 149 -0.82 2.94 9.25
C GLN A 149 -0.05 2.56 10.51
N ILE A 150 1.14 3.15 10.66
CA ILE A 150 2.05 2.94 11.79
C ILE A 150 2.44 4.31 12.32
N ILE A 151 2.32 4.50 13.63
CA ILE A 151 2.68 5.75 14.30
C ILE A 151 3.90 5.49 15.18
N ARG A 152 4.94 6.30 15.01
CA ARG A 152 6.06 6.35 15.95
C ARG A 152 6.06 7.68 16.67
N PHE A 153 5.90 7.65 17.99
CA PHE A 153 5.88 8.86 18.79
C PHE A 153 7.24 9.54 18.81
N GLN A 154 7.24 10.86 19.01
CA GLN A 154 8.47 11.65 19.06
C GLN A 154 9.48 11.12 20.09
N LYS A 155 9.00 10.63 21.24
CA LYS A 155 9.83 10.05 22.32
C LYS A 155 10.57 8.77 21.93
N ASP A 156 10.10 8.09 20.88
CA ASP A 156 10.59 6.78 20.47
C ASP A 156 11.47 6.83 19.22
N ARG A 157 11.70 8.03 18.65
CA ARG A 157 12.53 8.23 17.48
C ARG A 157 14.00 7.97 17.82
N LYS A 158 14.70 7.22 16.95
CA LYS A 158 16.16 6.99 17.08
C LYS A 158 16.97 8.05 16.33
N HIS A 159 16.40 8.60 15.27
CA HIS A 159 16.98 9.60 14.36
C HIS A 159 16.04 10.82 14.25
N PRO A 160 15.84 11.59 15.35
CA PRO A 160 14.87 12.70 15.36
C PRO A 160 15.20 13.85 14.41
N LYS A 161 16.43 13.90 13.88
CA LYS A 161 16.91 14.95 12.96
C LYS A 161 16.99 14.49 11.50
N ASP A 162 16.73 13.22 11.22
CA ASP A 162 16.87 12.65 9.89
C ASP A 162 15.67 11.76 9.59
N LEU A 163 14.76 12.27 8.75
CA LEU A 163 13.53 11.60 8.39
C LEU A 163 13.79 10.29 7.61
N GLY A 164 14.80 10.28 6.74
CA GLY A 164 15.13 9.10 5.94
C GLY A 164 15.64 7.96 6.80
N LEU A 165 16.63 8.23 7.66
CA LEU A 165 17.17 7.24 8.60
C LEU A 165 16.11 6.75 9.59
N GLU A 166 15.23 7.64 10.05
CA GLU A 166 14.11 7.26 10.92
C GLU A 166 13.15 6.30 10.20
N THR A 167 12.79 6.60 8.94
CA THR A 167 11.91 5.76 8.11
C THR A 167 12.49 4.37 7.89
N MET A 168 13.80 4.30 7.59
CA MET A 168 14.52 3.03 7.47
C MET A 168 14.55 2.25 8.79
N ASP A 169 14.76 2.92 9.93
CA ASP A 169 14.73 2.27 11.25
C ASP A 169 13.33 1.72 11.57
N VAL A 170 12.25 2.47 11.26
CA VAL A 170 10.88 1.98 11.42
C VAL A 170 10.64 0.73 10.58
N LEU A 171 10.97 0.77 9.29
CA LEU A 171 10.79 -0.38 8.39
C LEU A 171 11.61 -1.58 8.88
N ARG A 172 12.88 -1.35 9.28
CA ARG A 172 13.72 -2.40 9.87
C ARG A 172 13.09 -3.01 11.12
N THR A 173 12.59 -2.18 12.02
CA THR A 173 11.92 -2.61 13.27
C THR A 173 10.70 -3.49 12.93
N ILE A 174 9.90 -3.08 11.93
CA ILE A 174 8.75 -3.84 11.42
C ILE A 174 9.20 -5.20 10.89
N VAL A 175 10.28 -5.28 10.11
CA VAL A 175 10.76 -6.53 9.52
C VAL A 175 11.35 -7.46 10.59
N GLN A 176 12.16 -6.93 11.51
CA GLN A 176 12.84 -7.71 12.56
C GLN A 176 11.91 -8.14 13.68
N GLY A 177 10.75 -7.50 13.83
CA GLY A 177 9.76 -7.84 14.84
C GLY A 177 9.97 -7.21 16.20
N GLU A 178 10.68 -6.09 16.23
CA GLU A 178 10.85 -5.27 17.43
C GLU A 178 9.69 -4.26 17.61
N VAL A 179 8.68 -4.26 16.73
CA VAL A 179 7.50 -3.37 16.87
C VAL A 179 6.55 -3.95 17.89
N SER A 180 6.56 -3.37 19.08
CA SER A 180 5.47 -3.43 20.04
C SER A 180 4.34 -2.54 19.50
N GLU A 181 3.15 -3.11 19.28
CA GLU A 181 1.98 -2.30 18.95
C GLU A 181 1.78 -1.24 20.05
N VAL A 182 1.25 -0.07 19.67
CA VAL A 182 0.87 0.98 20.63
C VAL A 182 -0.10 0.44 21.70
N VAL A 183 -0.82 -0.66 21.42
CA VAL A 183 -1.67 -1.34 22.39
C VAL A 183 -0.88 -2.12 23.44
N ASP A 184 0.14 -2.88 23.06
CA ASP A 184 1.00 -3.61 24.00
C ASP A 184 1.73 -2.65 24.94
N ARG A 185 2.18 -1.52 24.42
CA ARG A 185 2.87 -0.52 25.24
C ARG A 185 1.95 0.31 26.12
N VAL A 186 0.71 0.56 25.72
CA VAL A 186 -0.32 1.17 26.59
C VAL A 186 -0.75 0.19 27.69
N LEU A 187 -0.84 -1.10 27.38
CA LEU A 187 -1.06 -2.14 28.39
C LEU A 187 0.13 -2.24 29.36
N GLU A 188 1.38 -2.15 28.88
CA GLU A 188 2.57 -2.11 29.73
C GLU A 188 2.64 -0.83 30.59
N ASP A 189 2.31 0.35 30.05
CA ASP A 189 2.22 1.60 30.84
C ASP A 189 1.07 1.57 31.87
N LEU A 190 -0.04 0.86 31.57
CA LEU A 190 -1.14 0.63 32.51
C LEU A 190 -0.80 -0.42 33.58
N LEU A 191 0.03 -1.42 33.25
CA LEU A 191 0.46 -2.49 34.15
C LEU A 191 1.74 -2.14 34.94
N GLY A 192 2.46 -1.08 34.56
CA GLY A 192 3.69 -0.58 35.19
C GLY A 192 3.53 0.13 36.53
N GLY A 193 2.43 -0.07 37.25
CA GLY A 193 2.13 0.58 38.53
C GLY A 193 1.94 -0.35 39.73
N ALA A 194 2.09 -1.67 39.60
CA ALA A 194 1.88 -2.61 40.70
C ALA A 194 2.92 -3.74 40.73
N GLY A 195 4.17 -3.39 41.01
CA GLY A 195 5.12 -4.34 41.56
C GLY A 195 4.89 -4.48 43.08
N PRO A 196 4.81 -5.70 43.65
CA PRO A 196 4.75 -5.86 45.10
C PRO A 196 6.11 -5.51 45.72
N GLN A 197 6.10 -4.76 46.82
CA GLN A 197 7.19 -4.79 47.82
C GLN A 197 7.07 -6.06 48.67
#